data_AF-A0A0A0F1N8-F1
#
_entry.id   AF-A0A0A0F1N8-F1
#
_cell.length_a   1.000
_cell.length_b   1.000
_cell.length_c   1.000
_cell.angle_alpha   90.00
_cell.angle_beta   90.00
_cell.angle_gamma   90.00
#
_symmetry.space_group_name_H-M   'P 1'
#
loop_
_entity.id
_entity.type
_entity.pdbx_description
1 polymer ?
#
loop_
_entity_poly.entity_id
_entity_poly.type
_entity_poly.pdbx_seq_one_letter_code
_entity_poly.pdbx_strand_id
1 'polypeptide(L)'
;MTDPSPTRALGTGAKVFVWVAGILAAVNLADFVAGGWAMDELLTGLGLGLIAYGTWRNDFGTPRDAAGEPVPVDATGRWASLLGIGLVLAGLVLEARV
;
A
#
# COMPACT_ATOMS: atom_id res chain seq x y z
N MET A 1 -1.98 2.93 33.18
CA MET A 1 -0.69 2.66 32.52
C MET A 1 -1.02 2.14 31.13
N THR A 2 -0.91 2.97 30.10
CA THR A 2 -1.01 2.52 28.71
C THR A 2 0.32 1.88 28.36
N ASP A 3 0.35 0.56 28.20
CA ASP A 3 1.50 -0.10 27.59
C ASP A 3 1.80 0.63 26.26
N PRO A 4 3.06 1.04 26.00
CA PRO A 4 3.41 1.56 24.69
C PRO A 4 3.07 0.44 23.71
N SER A 5 2.11 0.69 22.82
CA SER A 5 1.78 -0.27 21.77
C SER A 5 3.08 -0.68 21.10
N PRO A 6 3.40 -1.99 21.00
CA PRO A 6 4.68 -2.45 20.51
C PRO A 6 4.94 -1.78 19.17
N THR A 7 6.06 -1.06 19.08
CA THR A 7 6.43 -0.35 17.86
C THR A 7 6.66 -1.40 16.78
N ARG A 8 5.75 -1.49 15.81
CA ARG A 8 5.85 -2.47 14.72
C ARG A 8 7.12 -2.20 13.93
N ALA A 9 7.93 -3.23 13.73
CA ALA A 9 9.12 -3.17 12.91
C ALA A 9 8.77 -3.64 11.50
N LEU A 10 9.15 -2.84 10.51
CA LEU A 10 9.01 -3.22 9.11
C LEU A 10 10.27 -3.96 8.66
N GLY A 11 10.11 -5.13 8.03
CA GLY A 11 11.21 -5.82 7.37
C GLY A 11 11.86 -4.97 6.27
N THR A 12 13.15 -5.19 5.99
CA THR A 12 13.89 -4.42 4.97
C THR A 12 13.21 -4.46 3.60
N GLY A 13 12.74 -5.65 3.18
CA GLY A 13 12.01 -5.81 1.92
C GLY A 13 10.71 -4.99 1.89
N ALA A 14 9.93 -5.02 2.96
CA ALA A 14 8.72 -4.21 3.09
C ALA A 14 9.02 -2.71 3.08
N LYS A 15 10.14 -2.26 3.67
CA LYS A 15 10.54 -0.84 3.62
C LYS A 15 10.80 -0.39 2.19
N VAL A 16 11.60 -1.16 1.45
CA VAL A 16 11.91 -0.88 0.05
C VAL A 16 10.62 -0.86 -0.77
N PHE A 17 9.77 -1.87 -0.61
CA PHE A 17 8.50 -1.95 -1.31
C PHE A 17 7.59 -0.75 -1.01
N VAL A 18 7.42 -0.36 0.26
CA VAL A 18 6.59 0.80 0.64
C VAL A 18 7.09 2.08 -0.03
N TRP A 19 8.41 2.29 -0.11
CA TRP A 19 8.98 3.43 -0.82
C TRP A 19 8.68 3.38 -2.32
N VAL A 20 8.93 2.25 -2.96
CA VAL A 20 8.69 2.09 -4.41
C VAL A 20 7.20 2.27 -4.73
N ALA A 21 6.32 1.58 -4.00
CA ALA A 21 4.88 1.68 -4.17
C ALA A 21 4.37 3.10 -3.89
N GLY A 22 4.90 3.78 -2.86
CA GLY A 22 4.56 5.17 -2.57
C GLY A 22 4.99 6.14 -3.65
N ILE A 23 6.19 5.97 -4.23
CA ILE A 23 6.66 6.79 -5.36
C ILE A 23 5.78 6.56 -6.59
N LEU A 24 5.51 5.30 -6.94
CA LEU A 24 4.66 4.98 -8.09
C LEU A 24 3.23 5.49 -7.91
N ALA A 25 2.69 5.42 -6.69
CA ALA A 25 1.41 6.01 -6.35
C ALA A 25 1.41 7.52 -6.59
N ALA A 26 2.45 8.22 -6.12
CA ALA A 26 2.57 9.66 -6.31
C ALA A 26 2.71 10.06 -7.78
N VAL A 27 3.49 9.30 -8.58
CA VAL A 27 3.63 9.53 -10.03
C VAL A 27 2.29 9.36 -10.73
N ASN A 28 1.58 8.24 -10.50
CA ASN A 28 0.27 8.00 -11.11
C ASN A 28 -0.75 9.09 -10.75
N LEU A 29 -0.75 9.55 -9.50
CA LEU A 29 -1.64 10.65 -9.09
C LEU A 29 -1.24 12.00 -9.68
N ALA A 30 0.06 12.24 -9.90
CA ALA A 30 0.54 13.42 -10.58
C ALA A 30 0.14 13.40 -12.06
N ASP A 31 0.31 12.26 -12.73
CA ASP A 31 -0.12 12.04 -14.11
C ASP A 31 -1.64 12.18 -14.24
N PHE A 32 -2.43 11.65 -13.31
CA PHE A 32 -3.87 11.87 -13.28
C PHE A 32 -4.25 13.36 -13.26
N VAL A 33 -3.59 14.15 -12.41
CA VAL A 33 -3.88 15.59 -12.26
C VAL A 33 -3.37 16.40 -13.46
N ALA A 34 -2.21 16.04 -14.01
CA ALA A 34 -1.56 16.79 -15.08
C ALA A 34 -1.97 16.34 -16.50
N GLY A 35 -2.33 15.07 -16.66
CA GLY A 35 -2.50 14.34 -17.91
C GLY A 35 -3.94 14.23 -18.41
N GLY A 36 -4.91 14.78 -17.68
CA GLY A 36 -6.29 14.91 -18.16
C GLY A 36 -7.30 13.97 -17.51
N TRP A 37 -7.05 13.55 -16.26
CA TRP A 37 -8.02 12.81 -15.43
C TRP A 37 -8.32 11.40 -15.92
N ALA A 38 -7.30 10.68 -16.42
CA ALA A 38 -7.47 9.30 -16.85
C ALA A 38 -7.76 8.37 -15.65
N MET A 39 -8.85 7.60 -15.74
CA MET A 39 -9.36 6.86 -14.60
C MET A 39 -8.41 5.73 -14.16
N ASP A 40 -7.71 5.12 -15.11
CA ASP A 40 -6.69 4.09 -14.89
C ASP A 40 -5.52 4.61 -14.04
N GLU A 41 -5.02 5.82 -14.31
CA GLU A 41 -3.98 6.48 -13.51
C GLU A 41 -4.46 6.72 -12.06
N LEU A 42 -5.70 7.21 -11.89
CA LEU A 42 -6.28 7.41 -10.56
C LEU A 42 -6.39 6.10 -9.77
N LEU A 43 -6.96 5.06 -10.39
CA LEU A 43 -7.17 3.76 -9.75
C LEU A 43 -5.84 3.10 -9.40
N THR A 44 -4.87 3.15 -10.29
CA THR A 44 -3.53 2.60 -10.07
C THR A 44 -2.82 3.37 -8.96
N GLY A 45 -2.86 4.70 -8.97
CA GLY A 45 -2.26 5.55 -7.95
C GLY A 45 -2.82 5.32 -6.55
N LEU A 46 -4.16 5.37 -6.42
CA LEU A 46 -4.84 5.06 -5.15
C LEU A 46 -4.59 3.62 -4.71
N GLY A 47 -4.60 2.68 -5.65
CA GLY A 47 -4.39 1.27 -5.40
C GLY A 47 -3.01 0.99 -4.81
N LEU A 48 -1.96 1.50 -5.43
CA LEU A 48 -0.58 1.40 -4.94
C LEU A 48 -0.41 2.07 -3.57
N GLY A 49 -1.05 3.22 -3.35
CA GLY A 49 -1.04 3.90 -2.06
C GLY A 49 -1.66 3.06 -0.94
N LEU A 50 -2.80 2.41 -1.20
CA LEU A 50 -3.45 1.51 -0.24
C LEU A 50 -2.64 0.25 0.02
N ILE A 51 -1.99 -0.33 -1.01
CA ILE A 51 -1.08 -1.46 -0.83
C ILE A 51 0.12 -1.05 0.03
N ALA A 52 0.75 0.09 -0.25
CA ALA A 52 1.87 0.61 0.54
C ALA A 52 1.47 0.82 2.00
N TYR A 53 0.30 1.42 2.25
CA TYR A 53 -0.23 1.58 3.60
C TYR A 53 -0.46 0.23 4.30
N GLY A 54 -1.05 -0.74 3.58
CA GLY A 54 -1.29 -2.07 4.10
C GLY A 54 0.00 -2.80 4.48
N THR A 55 1.01 -2.76 3.60
CA THR A 55 2.35 -3.30 3.88
C THR A 55 3.02 -2.58 5.04
N TRP A 56 2.89 -1.25 5.14
CA TRP A 56 3.42 -0.50 6.27
C TRP A 56 2.79 -0.92 7.62
N ARG A 57 1.52 -1.30 7.62
CA ARG A 57 0.82 -1.74 8.85
C ARG A 57 1.09 -3.20 9.21
N ASN A 58 1.30 -4.06 8.22
CA ASN A 58 1.28 -5.52 8.39
C ASN A 58 2.53 -6.26 7.94
N ASP A 59 3.55 -5.54 7.45
CA ASP A 59 4.57 -6.16 6.61
C ASP A 59 3.88 -6.94 5.46
N PHE A 60 4.53 -7.95 4.88
CA PHE A 60 3.90 -8.88 3.94
C PHE A 60 2.99 -9.91 4.62
N GLY A 61 2.16 -9.46 5.57
CA GLY A 61 1.24 -10.31 6.33
C GLY A 61 1.88 -11.02 7.53
N THR A 62 3.14 -10.74 7.82
CA THR A 62 3.89 -11.27 8.97
C THR A 62 4.44 -10.15 9.84
N PRO A 63 3.57 -9.33 10.48
CA PRO A 63 4.05 -8.20 11.23
C PRO A 63 4.78 -8.68 12.48
N ARG A 64 5.88 -7.98 12.80
CA ARG A 64 6.70 -8.22 13.97
C ARG A 64 6.91 -6.93 14.74
N ASP A 65 7.16 -7.03 16.03
CA ASP A 65 7.58 -5.89 16.84
C ASP A 65 9.09 -5.60 16.71
N ALA A 66 9.58 -4.61 17.46
CA ALA A 66 11.00 -4.25 17.49
C ALA A 66 11.93 -5.35 18.03
N ALA A 67 11.40 -6.29 18.83
CA ALA A 67 12.15 -7.45 19.32
C ALA A 67 12.16 -8.61 18.32
N GLY A 68 11.35 -8.52 17.26
CA GLY A 68 11.18 -9.56 16.24
C GLY A 68 10.08 -10.56 16.56
N GLU A 69 9.29 -10.32 17.60
CA GLU A 69 8.19 -11.20 18.00
C GLU A 69 6.98 -11.00 17.07
N PRO A 70 6.27 -12.08 16.68
CA PRO A 70 5.06 -11.97 15.87
C PRO A 70 3.99 -11.15 16.59
N VAL A 71 3.38 -10.19 15.89
CA VAL A 71 2.22 -9.44 16.38
C VAL A 71 0.98 -9.73 15.53
N PRO A 72 -0.23 -9.48 16.05
CA PRO A 72 -1.45 -9.67 15.27
C PRO A 72 -1.50 -8.79 14.03
N VAL A 73 -2.04 -9.35 12.94
CA VAL A 73 -2.32 -8.61 11.70
C VAL A 73 -3.38 -7.54 11.96
N ASP A 74 -3.09 -6.33 11.50
CA ASP A 74 -3.98 -5.19 11.46
C ASP A 74 -5.07 -5.39 10.39
N ALA A 75 -6.33 -5.47 10.83
CA ALA A 75 -7.46 -5.64 9.92
C ALA A 75 -7.58 -4.49 8.92
N THR A 76 -7.35 -3.24 9.34
CA THR A 76 -7.41 -2.07 8.47
C THR A 76 -6.32 -2.13 7.41
N GLY A 77 -5.08 -2.45 7.79
CA GLY A 77 -3.99 -2.64 6.83
C GLY A 77 -4.25 -3.78 5.84
N ARG A 78 -4.89 -4.86 6.28
CA ARG A 78 -5.25 -6.00 5.43
C ARG A 78 -6.30 -5.60 4.40
N TRP A 79 -7.37 -4.93 4.84
CA TRP A 79 -8.42 -4.44 3.94
C TRP A 79 -7.90 -3.41 2.96
N ALA A 80 -7.03 -2.49 3.42
CA ALA A 80 -6.36 -1.55 2.53
C ALA A 80 -5.57 -2.27 1.43
N SER A 81 -4.78 -3.30 1.78
CA SER A 81 -4.03 -4.09 0.78
C SER A 81 -4.95 -4.73 -0.25
N LEU A 82 -6.04 -5.37 0.21
CA LEU A 82 -6.99 -6.06 -0.67
C LEU A 82 -7.72 -5.09 -1.60
N LEU A 83 -8.20 -3.98 -1.07
CA LEU A 83 -8.83 -2.92 -1.88
C LEU A 83 -7.82 -2.32 -2.86
N GLY A 84 -6.59 -2.07 -2.41
CA GLY A 84 -5.54 -1.53 -3.24
C GLY A 84 -5.19 -2.45 -4.42
N ILE A 85 -5.08 -3.76 -4.18
CA ILE A 85 -4.92 -4.77 -5.24
C ILE A 85 -6.09 -4.69 -6.22
N GLY A 86 -7.33 -4.64 -5.72
CA GLY A 86 -8.52 -4.51 -6.56
C GLY A 86 -8.50 -3.27 -7.46
N LEU A 87 -8.07 -2.12 -6.92
CA LEU A 87 -7.97 -0.88 -7.68
C LEU A 87 -6.87 -0.93 -8.75
N VAL A 88 -5.68 -1.45 -8.42
CA VAL A 88 -4.60 -1.62 -9.41
C VAL A 88 -5.07 -2.53 -10.55
N LEU A 89 -5.70 -3.66 -10.24
CA LEU A 89 -6.22 -4.56 -11.27
C LEU A 89 -7.30 -3.89 -12.13
N ALA A 90 -8.19 -3.09 -11.52
CA ALA A 90 -9.18 -2.33 -12.26
C ALA A 90 -8.53 -1.29 -13.19
N GLY A 91 -7.50 -0.57 -12.72
CA GLY A 91 -6.73 0.37 -13.53
C GLY A 91 -6.10 -0.29 -14.74
N LEU A 92 -5.37 -1.41 -14.54
CA LEU A 92 -4.74 -2.16 -15.63
C LEU A 92 -5.75 -2.70 -16.66
N VAL A 93 -6.95 -3.11 -16.21
CA VAL A 93 -8.01 -3.57 -17.11
C VAL A 93 -8.59 -2.42 -17.95
N LEU A 94 -8.64 -1.19 -17.40
CA LEU A 94 -9.08 -0.02 -18.15
C LEU A 94 -8.02 0.41 -19.17
N GLU A 95 -6.75 0.47 -18.76
CA GLU A 95 -5.61 0.79 -19.63
C GLU A 95 -5.57 -0.13 -20.86
N ALA A 96 -5.74 -1.45 -20.65
CA ALA A 96 -5.72 -2.44 -21.73
C ALA A 96 -6.91 -2.34 -22.73
N ARG A 97 -7.90 -1.49 -22.48
CA ARG A 97 -9.08 -1.29 -23.33
C ARG A 97 -9.04 0.00 -24.15
N VAL A 98 -8.05 0.87 -23.92
CA VAL A 98 -7.82 2.11 -24.65
C VAL A 98 -6.86 1.86 -25.81
#